data_AF-A0A2G5EW94-F1
#
_entry.id   AF-A0A2G5EW94-F1
#
_cell.length_a   1.000
_cell.length_b   1.000
_cell.length_c   1.000
_cell.angle_alpha   90.00
_cell.angle_beta   90.00
_cell.angle_gamma   90.00
#
_symmetry.space_group_name_H-M   'P 1'
#
loop_
_entity.id
_entity.type
_entity.pdbx_description
1 polymer ?
#
loop_
_entity_poly.entity_id
_entity_poly.type
_entity_poly.pdbx_seq_one_letter_code
_entity_poly.pdbx_strand_id
1 'polypeptide(L)'
;MGDIAFRLWLRKYSCVRVDWVEFINKYVCSTTEADREGGRPLEITVQTLDINGFYAKEEAGYSKFLPPCLFYAVREFQPSTNGSASSGSIKEELSDSLRQQRMLLIFLCVPVSPGNSRVISVNPRNYGRTPPRWIVHLGQNLVIDSDMYLLHLQEHKINDAGPSNWQKVTFVPTKADAMVIAIRMWLRKYSGGQVDWGTKFIGYLPPTPPREQLLDRYRSHVLNCSSCRKALKRLKALEVTLKVISVSIVVAAAMKQDVMSMTAKVVMVSMAMLFFASSKWLSHFIYKNFYFHDYNHADAVSKTDWASFFTLDISSPSGSK
;
A
#
# COMPACT_ATOMS: atom_id res chain seq x y z
N MET A 1 -34.25 17.31 12.92
CA MET A 1 -35.15 17.05 11.77
C MET A 1 -34.49 16.34 10.58
N GLY A 2 -33.15 16.22 10.50
CA GLY A 2 -32.47 15.50 9.40
C GLY A 2 -32.49 13.96 9.44
N ASP A 3 -32.57 13.34 10.62
CA ASP A 3 -32.53 11.87 10.77
C ASP A 3 -33.85 11.19 10.30
N ILE A 4 -34.99 11.86 10.49
CA ILE A 4 -36.31 11.32 10.10
C ILE A 4 -36.52 11.42 8.58
N ALA A 5 -36.05 12.50 7.93
CA ALA A 5 -36.12 12.64 6.47
C ALA A 5 -35.23 11.61 5.74
N PHE A 6 -34.06 11.30 6.29
CA PHE A 6 -33.17 10.24 5.79
C PHE A 6 -33.80 8.85 5.94
N ARG A 7 -34.43 8.56 7.10
CA ARG A 7 -35.13 7.30 7.34
C ARG A 7 -36.43 7.12 6.53
N LEU A 8 -37.13 8.22 6.22
CA LEU A 8 -38.34 8.19 5.39
C LEU A 8 -38.02 8.04 3.90
N TRP A 9 -36.88 8.58 3.42
CA TRP A 9 -36.37 8.32 2.07
C TRP A 9 -36.02 6.83 1.87
N LEU A 10 -35.44 6.18 2.89
CA LEU A 10 -35.04 4.77 2.87
C LEU A 10 -36.20 3.76 2.74
N ARG A 11 -37.45 4.15 3.01
CA ARG A 11 -38.61 3.24 2.94
C ARG A 11 -39.17 3.03 1.53
N LYS A 12 -38.80 3.84 0.54
CA LYS A 12 -39.46 3.83 -0.78
C LYS A 12 -38.85 2.86 -1.81
N TYR A 13 -37.71 2.23 -1.52
CA TYR A 13 -36.94 1.43 -2.50
C TYR A 13 -36.67 -0.04 -2.11
N SER A 14 -37.53 -0.67 -1.30
CA SER A 14 -37.47 -2.12 -1.09
C SER A 14 -38.38 -2.85 -2.06
N CYS A 15 -37.84 -3.32 -3.19
CA CYS A 15 -38.44 -4.45 -3.89
C CYS A 15 -37.38 -5.35 -4.54
N VAL A 16 -37.61 -6.66 -4.43
CA VAL A 16 -36.75 -7.82 -4.72
C VAL A 16 -35.66 -8.12 -3.68
N ARG A 17 -35.98 -9.07 -2.77
CA ARG A 17 -35.03 -9.67 -1.81
C ARG A 17 -34.18 -10.72 -2.54
N VAL A 18 -33.19 -10.26 -3.32
CA VAL A 18 -32.09 -11.13 -3.74
C VAL A 18 -31.18 -11.34 -2.51
N ASP A 19 -30.94 -12.59 -2.13
CA ASP A 19 -29.89 -12.90 -1.15
C ASP A 19 -28.52 -12.74 -1.82
N TRP A 20 -28.01 -11.53 -1.67
CA TRP A 20 -26.75 -11.10 -2.24
C TRP A 20 -25.54 -11.86 -1.69
N VAL A 21 -25.64 -12.42 -0.48
CA VAL A 21 -24.58 -13.25 0.10
C VAL A 21 -24.51 -14.59 -0.61
N GLU A 22 -25.66 -15.24 -0.82
CA GLU A 22 -25.73 -16.48 -1.59
C GLU A 22 -25.22 -16.26 -3.03
N PHE A 23 -25.62 -15.17 -3.67
CA PHE A 23 -25.17 -14.84 -5.02
C PHE A 23 -23.64 -14.74 -5.13
N ILE A 24 -22.99 -13.96 -4.24
CA ILE A 24 -21.52 -13.79 -4.25
C ILE A 24 -20.83 -15.13 -4.03
N ASN A 25 -21.32 -15.93 -3.07
CA ASN A 25 -20.65 -17.18 -2.71
C ASN A 25 -20.90 -18.30 -3.73
N LYS A 26 -21.96 -18.25 -4.53
CA LYS A 26 -22.34 -19.33 -5.46
C LYS A 26 -21.82 -19.15 -6.88
N TYR A 27 -21.78 -17.91 -7.38
CA TYR A 27 -21.51 -17.64 -8.81
C TYR A 27 -20.08 -17.21 -9.12
N VAL A 28 -19.21 -17.27 -8.12
CA VAL A 28 -17.82 -16.89 -8.22
C VAL A 28 -16.97 -18.17 -8.22
N CYS A 29 -16.10 -18.33 -9.22
CA CYS A 29 -15.39 -19.58 -9.46
C CYS A 29 -14.23 -19.77 -8.48
N SER A 30 -14.12 -20.96 -7.90
CA SER A 30 -12.94 -21.40 -7.14
C SER A 30 -11.99 -22.13 -8.10
N THR A 31 -10.77 -21.64 -8.23
CA THR A 31 -9.68 -22.41 -8.86
C THR A 31 -8.91 -23.16 -7.77
N THR A 32 -8.42 -24.36 -8.05
CA THR A 32 -7.71 -25.19 -7.05
C THR A 32 -6.21 -25.36 -7.33
N GLU A 33 -5.74 -24.91 -8.49
CA GLU A 33 -4.35 -25.06 -8.90
C GLU A 33 -3.54 -23.80 -8.57
N ALA A 34 -2.30 -24.01 -8.12
CA ALA A 34 -1.35 -22.92 -7.97
C ALA A 34 -0.96 -22.39 -9.36
N ASP A 35 -0.78 -21.09 -9.49
CA ASP A 35 -0.32 -20.49 -10.74
C ASP A 35 1.17 -20.81 -11.02
N ARG A 36 1.68 -20.32 -12.15
CA ARG A 36 3.09 -20.48 -12.56
C ARG A 36 4.09 -19.85 -11.57
N GLU A 37 3.62 -18.99 -10.68
CA GLU A 37 4.42 -18.29 -9.68
C GLU A 37 4.30 -18.91 -8.28
N GLY A 38 3.50 -19.98 -8.15
CA GLY A 38 3.22 -20.65 -6.87
C GLY A 38 2.16 -19.94 -6.03
N GLY A 39 1.50 -18.92 -6.60
CA GLY A 39 0.35 -18.25 -6.01
C GLY A 39 -0.81 -19.21 -5.89
N ARG A 40 -1.39 -19.30 -4.69
CA ARG A 40 -2.58 -20.11 -4.45
C ARG A 40 -3.83 -19.25 -4.57
N PRO A 41 -4.94 -19.81 -5.07
CA PRO A 41 -6.22 -19.12 -5.13
C PRO A 41 -6.64 -18.61 -3.75
N LEU A 42 -6.98 -17.33 -3.66
CA LEU A 42 -7.44 -16.71 -2.41
C LEU A 42 -8.95 -16.89 -2.29
N GLU A 43 -9.35 -17.78 -1.37
CA GLU A 43 -10.76 -18.04 -1.08
C GLU A 43 -11.31 -17.00 -0.10
N ILE A 44 -12.15 -16.10 -0.62
CA ILE A 44 -12.83 -15.08 0.17
C ILE A 44 -14.33 -15.38 0.20
N THR A 45 -14.89 -15.47 1.41
CA THR A 45 -16.31 -15.72 1.61
C THR A 45 -16.94 -14.54 2.32
N VAL A 46 -17.91 -13.90 1.67
CA VAL A 46 -18.72 -12.84 2.30
C VAL A 46 -19.76 -13.51 3.17
N GLN A 47 -19.82 -13.19 4.47
CA GLN A 47 -20.80 -13.80 5.38
C GLN A 47 -21.99 -12.88 5.62
N THR A 48 -21.77 -11.57 5.67
CA THR A 48 -22.84 -10.59 5.87
C THR A 48 -22.69 -9.43 4.89
N LEU A 49 -23.83 -8.94 4.40
CA LEU A 49 -23.94 -7.73 3.59
C LEU A 49 -25.26 -7.04 3.91
N ASP A 50 -25.20 -5.91 4.60
CA ASP A 50 -26.36 -5.13 5.01
C ASP A 50 -26.07 -3.61 5.00
N ILE A 51 -26.99 -2.80 5.50
CA ILE A 51 -26.85 -1.32 5.48
C ILE A 51 -25.61 -0.83 6.24
N ASN A 52 -25.13 -1.59 7.24
CA ASN A 52 -23.95 -1.30 8.04
C ASN A 52 -22.64 -1.80 7.41
N GLY A 53 -22.68 -2.32 6.18
CA GLY A 53 -21.51 -2.74 5.40
C GLY A 53 -21.46 -4.24 5.16
N PHE A 54 -20.24 -4.81 5.14
CA PHE A 54 -20.05 -6.25 4.95
C PHE A 54 -18.94 -6.83 5.84
N TYR A 55 -19.06 -8.13 6.11
CA TYR A 55 -18.03 -8.96 6.74
C TYR A 55 -17.61 -10.06 5.78
N ALA A 56 -16.31 -10.19 5.54
CA ALA A 56 -15.72 -11.25 4.71
C ALA A 56 -14.67 -12.02 5.50
N LYS A 57 -14.64 -13.34 5.32
CA LYS A 57 -13.65 -14.24 5.92
C LYS A 57 -12.72 -14.77 4.84
N GLU A 58 -11.45 -14.89 5.19
CA GLU A 58 -10.37 -15.42 4.37
C GLU A 58 -9.61 -16.48 5.22
N GLU A 59 -8.78 -17.31 4.61
CA GLU A 59 -8.03 -18.35 5.36
C GLU A 59 -7.18 -17.76 6.49
N ALA A 60 -6.48 -16.65 6.22
CA ALA A 60 -5.54 -16.02 7.13
C ALA A 60 -6.15 -14.87 7.96
N GLY A 61 -7.49 -14.75 8.03
CA GLY A 61 -8.16 -13.76 8.85
C GLY A 61 -9.50 -13.28 8.30
N TYR A 62 -9.80 -11.99 8.46
CA TYR A 62 -11.08 -11.43 8.04
C TYR A 62 -10.97 -9.96 7.67
N SER A 63 -11.96 -9.49 6.92
CA SER A 63 -12.05 -8.13 6.42
C SER A 63 -13.44 -7.57 6.69
N LYS A 64 -13.53 -6.30 7.06
CA LYS A 64 -14.80 -5.59 7.23
C LYS A 64 -14.80 -4.27 6.47
N PHE A 65 -15.93 -3.98 5.86
CA PHE A 65 -16.26 -2.65 5.38
C PHE A 65 -17.33 -2.04 6.29
N LEU A 66 -17.08 -0.82 6.74
CA LEU A 66 -17.96 0.00 7.55
C LEU A 66 -18.23 1.31 6.79
N PRO A 67 -19.48 1.58 6.40
CA PRO A 67 -19.86 2.80 5.73
C PRO A 67 -19.53 4.05 6.56
N PRO A 68 -19.24 5.19 5.91
CA PRO A 68 -19.26 5.38 4.46
C PRO A 68 -17.97 4.96 3.74
N CYS A 69 -16.85 4.81 4.44
CA CYS A 69 -15.53 4.77 3.79
C CYS A 69 -14.43 4.02 4.56
N LEU A 70 -14.77 3.27 5.61
CA LEU A 70 -13.79 2.55 6.42
C LEU A 70 -13.72 1.09 5.96
N PHE A 71 -12.53 0.64 5.59
CA PHE A 71 -12.23 -0.76 5.38
C PHE A 71 -11.11 -1.17 6.31
N TYR A 72 -11.22 -2.34 6.95
CA TYR A 72 -10.09 -2.90 7.66
C TYR A 72 -10.00 -4.42 7.50
N ALA A 73 -8.77 -4.91 7.45
CA ALA A 73 -8.45 -6.32 7.34
C ALA A 73 -7.54 -6.74 8.50
N VAL A 74 -7.88 -7.83 9.17
CA VAL A 74 -7.05 -8.49 10.16
C VAL A 74 -6.40 -9.70 9.50
N ARG A 75 -5.07 -9.76 9.58
CA ARG A 75 -4.28 -10.93 9.22
C ARG A 75 -3.69 -11.54 10.48
N GLU A 76 -3.97 -12.82 10.68
CA GLU A 76 -3.50 -13.59 11.83
C GLU A 76 -2.48 -14.61 11.32
N PHE A 77 -1.24 -14.49 11.77
CA PHE A 77 -0.17 -15.43 11.45
C PHE A 77 0.02 -16.37 12.63
N GLN A 78 0.12 -17.67 12.35
CA GLN A 78 0.52 -18.62 13.38
C GLN A 78 2.02 -18.49 13.66
N PRO A 79 2.46 -18.58 14.92
CA PRO A 79 3.87 -18.60 15.25
C PRO A 79 4.52 -19.87 14.65
N SER A 80 5.64 -19.72 13.93
CA SER A 80 6.33 -20.88 13.36
C SER A 80 6.94 -21.74 14.45
N THR A 81 6.46 -22.97 14.63
CA THR A 81 7.09 -23.98 15.47
C THR A 81 8.21 -24.68 14.71
N ASN A 82 9.34 -24.01 14.51
CA ASN A 82 10.58 -24.65 14.07
C ASN A 82 11.61 -24.53 15.20
N GLY A 83 11.67 -25.55 16.05
CA GLY A 83 12.65 -25.64 17.13
C GLY A 83 12.41 -26.88 17.99
N SER A 84 13.37 -27.80 17.94
CA SER A 84 13.45 -29.08 18.64
C SER A 84 12.84 -29.07 20.06
N ALA A 85 12.00 -30.06 20.35
CA ALA A 85 11.46 -30.30 21.68
C ALA A 85 12.59 -30.68 22.65
N SER A 86 13.11 -29.72 23.40
CA SER A 86 13.86 -29.99 24.62
C SER A 86 12.90 -29.99 25.81
N SER A 87 12.76 -31.16 26.42
CA SER A 87 12.07 -31.37 27.68
C SER A 87 12.77 -30.59 28.80
N GLY A 88 12.16 -29.51 29.27
CA GLY A 88 12.66 -28.75 30.43
C GLY A 88 11.60 -27.80 30.95
N SER A 89 11.19 -28.02 32.20
CA SER A 89 10.15 -27.29 32.94
C SER A 89 10.44 -25.79 33.14
N ILE A 90 9.72 -24.90 32.45
CA ILE A 90 9.52 -23.49 32.88
C ILE A 90 8.09 -23.07 32.49
N LYS A 91 7.15 -23.26 33.41
CA LYS A 91 5.77 -22.74 33.31
C LYS A 91 5.73 -21.34 33.93
N GLU A 92 6.19 -20.32 33.21
CA GLU A 92 5.76 -18.92 33.42
C GLU A 92 6.27 -17.97 32.31
N GLU A 93 7.36 -18.30 31.61
CA GLU A 93 7.90 -17.50 30.49
C GLU A 93 7.29 -17.83 29.10
N LEU A 94 6.46 -18.88 29.01
CA LEU A 94 5.86 -19.39 27.75
C LEU A 94 4.65 -18.55 27.26
N SER A 95 4.15 -17.62 28.08
CA SER A 95 2.92 -16.88 27.75
C SER A 95 3.13 -15.70 26.80
N ASP A 96 4.33 -15.10 26.78
CA ASP A 96 4.65 -14.00 25.86
C ASP A 96 5.10 -14.47 24.47
N SER A 97 5.60 -15.71 24.35
CA SER A 97 6.09 -16.28 23.08
C SER A 97 5.00 -16.88 22.19
N LEU A 98 3.77 -17.01 22.70
CA LEU A 98 2.60 -17.52 21.96
C LEU A 98 1.59 -16.44 21.58
N ARG A 99 1.96 -15.15 21.59
CA ARG A 99 1.07 -14.12 21.05
C ARG A 99 0.88 -14.33 19.55
N GLN A 100 -0.35 -14.65 19.15
CA GLN A 100 -0.79 -14.64 17.76
C GLN A 100 -0.28 -13.36 17.10
N GLN A 101 0.56 -13.51 16.07
CA GLN A 101 1.08 -12.37 15.34
C GLN A 101 -0.06 -11.81 14.49
N ARG A 102 -0.37 -10.54 14.72
CA ARG A 102 -1.49 -9.85 14.09
C ARG A 102 -0.98 -8.63 13.35
N MET A 103 -1.37 -8.53 12.10
CA MET A 103 -1.30 -7.30 11.31
C MET A 103 -2.72 -6.83 11.07
N LEU A 104 -3.00 -5.59 11.42
CA LEU A 104 -4.24 -4.92 11.08
C LEU A 104 -3.91 -3.94 9.96
N LEU A 105 -4.68 -3.95 8.88
CA LEU A 105 -4.64 -2.96 7.82
C LEU A 105 -5.94 -2.16 7.89
N ILE A 106 -5.84 -0.86 8.12
CA ILE A 106 -7.00 0.05 8.16
C ILE A 106 -6.85 1.04 7.02
N PHE A 107 -7.89 1.17 6.20
CA PHE A 107 -8.00 2.13 5.13
C PHE A 107 -9.26 2.97 5.32
N LEU A 108 -9.12 4.28 5.39
CA LEU A 108 -10.22 5.23 5.23
C LEU A 108 -10.08 5.87 3.85
N CYS A 109 -11.01 5.58 2.95
CA CYS A 109 -11.02 6.10 1.58
C CYS A 109 -12.11 7.16 1.45
N VAL A 110 -11.82 8.39 1.89
CA VAL A 110 -12.80 9.47 1.98
C VAL A 110 -12.97 10.15 0.62
N PRO A 111 -14.15 10.09 -0.02
CA PRO A 111 -14.38 10.83 -1.27
C PRO A 111 -14.32 12.35 -1.02
N VAL A 112 -13.62 13.09 -1.88
CA VAL A 112 -13.44 14.55 -1.73
C VAL A 112 -14.13 15.32 -2.86
N SER A 113 -13.96 14.85 -4.09
CA SER A 113 -14.64 15.31 -5.30
C SER A 113 -14.62 14.18 -6.34
N PRO A 114 -15.40 14.26 -7.43
CA PRO A 114 -15.26 13.31 -8.53
C PRO A 114 -13.79 13.15 -8.97
N GLY A 115 -13.35 11.91 -9.16
CA GLY A 115 -11.96 11.58 -9.51
C GLY A 115 -10.93 11.75 -8.39
N ASN A 116 -11.34 12.11 -7.17
CA ASN A 116 -10.42 12.40 -6.08
C ASN A 116 -10.91 11.83 -4.74
N SER A 117 -10.10 10.94 -4.17
CA SER A 117 -10.31 10.39 -2.83
C SER A 117 -9.09 10.59 -1.96
N ARG A 118 -9.31 10.84 -0.67
CA ARG A 118 -8.26 10.86 0.35
C ARG A 118 -8.15 9.49 0.99
N VAL A 119 -7.02 8.83 0.79
CA VAL A 119 -6.71 7.56 1.46
C VAL A 119 -5.89 7.83 2.72
N ILE A 120 -6.38 7.33 3.85
CA ILE A 120 -5.65 7.32 5.12
C ILE A 120 -5.43 5.85 5.48
N SER A 121 -4.16 5.43 5.55
CA SER A 121 -3.78 4.06 5.89
C SER A 121 -3.12 4.00 7.26
N VAL A 122 -3.54 3.04 8.09
CA VAL A 122 -2.96 2.76 9.40
C VAL A 122 -2.76 1.26 9.54
N ASN A 123 -1.49 0.83 9.69
CA ASN A 123 -1.14 -0.59 9.68
C ASN A 123 -0.44 -1.02 10.99
N PRO A 124 -1.15 -1.07 12.14
CA PRO A 124 -0.53 -1.48 13.39
C PRO A 124 -0.24 -2.99 13.37
N ARG A 125 0.87 -3.36 14.02
CA ARG A 125 1.34 -4.73 14.19
C ARG A 125 1.74 -4.96 15.63
N ASN A 126 1.50 -6.17 16.14
CA ASN A 126 1.91 -6.56 17.49
C ASN A 126 3.22 -7.36 17.53
N TYR A 127 3.92 -7.47 16.39
CA TYR A 127 5.12 -8.28 16.24
C TYR A 127 6.21 -7.51 15.49
N GLY A 128 7.47 -7.91 15.71
CA GLY A 128 8.65 -7.31 15.09
C GLY A 128 9.02 -5.93 15.65
N ARG A 129 10.24 -5.48 15.35
CA ARG A 129 10.68 -4.12 15.67
C ARG A 129 10.06 -3.15 14.67
N THR A 130 9.51 -2.04 15.14
CA THR A 130 8.92 -1.02 14.27
C THR A 130 10.03 -0.11 13.72
N PRO A 131 10.31 -0.13 12.40
CA PRO A 131 11.30 0.78 11.82
C PRO A 131 10.76 2.23 11.84
N PRO A 132 11.62 3.23 11.59
CA PRO A 132 11.19 4.62 11.45
C PRO A 132 9.99 4.76 10.51
N ARG A 133 8.99 5.56 10.91
CA ARG A 133 7.70 5.67 10.21
C ARG A 133 7.83 5.94 8.71
N TRP A 134 8.80 6.77 8.30
CA TRP A 134 9.01 7.08 6.88
C TRP A 134 9.48 5.87 6.06
N ILE A 135 10.18 4.91 6.65
CA ILE A 135 10.60 3.66 5.98
C ILE A 135 9.40 2.76 5.76
N VAL A 136 8.52 2.62 6.77
CA VAL A 136 7.26 1.87 6.63
C VAL A 136 6.43 2.44 5.49
N HIS A 137 6.37 3.77 5.39
CA HIS A 137 5.62 4.46 4.33
C HIS A 137 6.22 4.23 2.94
N LEU A 138 7.54 4.02 2.80
CA LEU A 138 8.11 3.70 1.48
C LEU A 138 7.49 2.41 0.93
N GLY A 139 7.46 1.34 1.74
CA GLY A 139 6.86 0.08 1.33
C GLY A 139 5.35 0.18 1.08
N GLN A 140 4.62 0.91 1.93
CA GLN A 140 3.17 1.12 1.73
C GLN A 140 2.86 1.89 0.45
N ASN A 141 3.64 2.94 0.14
CA ASN A 141 3.42 3.72 -1.07
C ASN A 141 3.67 2.89 -2.33
N LEU A 142 4.58 1.91 -2.33
CA LEU A 142 4.77 1.03 -3.49
C LEU A 142 3.48 0.28 -3.87
N VAL A 143 2.71 -0.19 -2.89
CA VAL A 143 1.43 -0.87 -3.13
C VAL A 143 0.36 0.11 -3.63
N ILE A 144 0.32 1.32 -3.08
CA ILE A 144 -0.67 2.33 -3.51
C ILE A 144 -0.36 2.82 -4.92
N ASP A 145 0.92 3.08 -5.21
CA ASP A 145 1.36 3.64 -6.48
C ASP A 145 1.27 2.62 -7.62
N SER A 146 1.39 1.30 -7.32
CA SER A 146 1.15 0.26 -8.33
C SER A 146 -0.30 0.28 -8.80
N ASP A 147 -1.26 0.48 -7.91
CA ASP A 147 -2.67 0.33 -8.26
C ASP A 147 -3.29 1.66 -8.74
N MET A 148 -2.69 2.80 -8.38
CA MET A 148 -3.25 4.14 -8.61
C MET A 148 -3.68 4.38 -10.06
N TYR A 149 -2.82 4.05 -11.03
CA TYR A 149 -3.12 4.26 -12.44
C TYR A 149 -4.25 3.35 -12.95
N LEU A 150 -4.26 2.09 -12.51
CA LEU A 150 -5.31 1.14 -12.88
C LEU A 150 -6.66 1.55 -12.30
N LEU A 151 -6.69 1.96 -11.04
CA LEU A 151 -7.90 2.45 -10.36
C LEU A 151 -8.45 3.70 -11.04
N HIS A 152 -7.58 4.65 -11.43
CA HIS A 152 -7.98 5.84 -12.18
C HIS A 152 -8.66 5.48 -13.51
N LEU A 153 -8.02 4.63 -14.32
CA LEU A 153 -8.61 4.20 -15.60
C LEU A 153 -9.90 3.41 -15.41
N GLN A 154 -9.98 2.58 -14.36
CA GLN A 154 -11.17 1.80 -14.06
C GLN A 154 -12.35 2.70 -13.66
N GLU A 155 -12.12 3.76 -12.89
CA GLU A 155 -13.15 4.74 -12.53
C GLU A 155 -13.77 5.37 -13.78
N HIS A 156 -12.93 5.81 -14.73
CA HIS A 156 -13.38 6.34 -16.02
C HIS A 156 -14.22 5.34 -16.82
N LYS A 157 -13.73 4.10 -16.98
CA LYS A 157 -14.48 3.06 -17.71
C LYS A 157 -15.85 2.76 -17.09
N ILE A 158 -15.92 2.76 -15.76
CA ILE A 158 -17.17 2.53 -15.03
C ILE A 158 -18.12 3.73 -15.16
N ASN A 159 -17.59 4.94 -15.13
CA ASN A 159 -18.36 6.14 -15.38
C ASN A 159 -18.97 6.13 -16.79
N ASP A 160 -18.20 5.75 -17.81
CA ASP A 160 -18.64 5.68 -19.20
C ASP A 160 -19.69 4.59 -19.44
N ALA A 161 -19.52 3.40 -18.82
CA ALA A 161 -20.52 2.33 -18.87
C ALA A 161 -21.80 2.65 -18.08
N GLY A 162 -21.70 3.59 -17.13
CA GLY A 162 -22.71 3.89 -16.13
C GLY A 162 -22.59 2.99 -14.89
N PRO A 163 -22.81 3.51 -13.66
CA PRO A 163 -22.60 2.78 -12.41
C PRO A 163 -23.37 1.45 -12.33
N SER A 164 -24.54 1.34 -12.95
CA SER A 164 -25.35 0.12 -12.98
C SER A 164 -24.79 -0.99 -13.88
N ASN A 165 -23.88 -0.66 -14.81
CA ASN A 165 -23.31 -1.59 -15.79
C ASN A 165 -21.83 -1.93 -15.52
N TRP A 166 -21.31 -1.61 -14.34
CA TRP A 166 -19.88 -1.76 -14.00
C TRP A 166 -19.30 -3.16 -14.30
N GLN A 167 -20.12 -4.23 -14.17
CA GLN A 167 -19.71 -5.61 -14.46
C GLN A 167 -19.35 -5.85 -15.92
N LYS A 168 -19.84 -5.03 -16.85
CA LYS A 168 -19.50 -5.13 -18.29
C LYS A 168 -18.08 -4.66 -18.59
N VAL A 169 -17.50 -3.86 -17.69
CA VAL A 169 -16.17 -3.25 -17.87
C VAL A 169 -15.17 -3.68 -16.80
N THR A 170 -15.60 -4.46 -15.82
CA THR A 170 -14.76 -4.98 -14.74
C THR A 170 -14.94 -6.49 -14.66
N PHE A 171 -13.89 -7.24 -14.97
CA PHE A 171 -13.87 -8.69 -14.91
C PHE A 171 -13.47 -9.14 -13.50
N VAL A 172 -14.40 -9.78 -12.78
CA VAL A 172 -14.26 -10.23 -11.38
C VAL A 172 -14.79 -11.66 -11.21
N PRO A 173 -14.16 -12.66 -11.86
CA PRO A 173 -14.73 -14.01 -11.97
C PRO A 173 -14.43 -14.92 -10.76
N THR A 174 -13.52 -14.54 -9.88
CA THR A 174 -12.90 -15.45 -8.89
C THR A 174 -13.24 -15.09 -7.45
N LYS A 175 -13.06 -16.07 -6.54
CA LYS A 175 -13.37 -15.91 -5.11
C LYS A 175 -12.57 -14.79 -4.46
N ALA A 176 -11.39 -14.49 -5.00
CA ALA A 176 -10.57 -13.34 -4.60
C ALA A 176 -11.29 -11.99 -4.83
N ASP A 177 -12.24 -11.92 -5.76
CA ASP A 177 -12.96 -10.71 -6.12
C ASP A 177 -14.20 -10.44 -5.23
N ALA A 178 -14.52 -11.35 -4.30
CA ALA A 178 -15.77 -11.32 -3.55
C ALA A 178 -16.01 -9.99 -2.80
N MET A 179 -14.95 -9.36 -2.25
CA MET A 179 -15.07 -8.06 -1.58
C MET A 179 -15.33 -6.89 -2.55
N VAL A 180 -14.77 -6.95 -3.77
CA VAL A 180 -15.05 -5.96 -4.83
C VAL A 180 -16.51 -6.05 -5.26
N ILE A 181 -17.02 -7.27 -5.42
CA ILE A 181 -18.43 -7.50 -5.74
C ILE A 181 -19.33 -7.01 -4.58
N ALA A 182 -18.97 -7.35 -3.33
CA ALA A 182 -19.73 -6.96 -2.14
C ALA A 182 -19.87 -5.43 -2.02
N ILE A 183 -18.78 -4.68 -2.16
CA ILE A 183 -18.83 -3.21 -2.03
C ILE A 183 -19.66 -2.58 -3.16
N ARG A 184 -19.56 -3.09 -4.40
CA ARG A 184 -20.35 -2.60 -5.54
C ARG A 184 -21.84 -2.87 -5.36
N MET A 185 -22.19 -4.04 -4.84
CA MET A 185 -23.57 -4.40 -4.55
C MET A 185 -24.12 -3.58 -3.37
N TRP A 186 -23.30 -3.32 -2.35
CA TRP A 186 -23.64 -2.44 -1.25
C TRP A 186 -23.94 -1.01 -1.75
N LEU A 187 -23.06 -0.43 -2.57
CA LEU A 187 -23.27 0.88 -3.20
C LEU A 187 -24.56 0.91 -4.03
N ARG A 188 -24.78 -0.10 -4.87
CA ARG A 188 -26.00 -0.20 -5.69
C ARG A 188 -27.27 -0.21 -4.83
N LYS A 189 -27.26 -0.97 -3.73
CA LYS A 189 -28.44 -1.17 -2.89
C LYS A 189 -28.72 0.01 -1.96
N TYR A 190 -27.67 0.65 -1.43
CA TYR A 190 -27.80 1.62 -0.34
C TYR A 190 -27.41 3.06 -0.72
N SER A 191 -26.75 3.30 -1.86
CA SER A 191 -26.33 4.63 -2.31
C SER A 191 -26.70 4.96 -3.76
N GLY A 192 -27.58 4.18 -4.39
CA GLY A 192 -27.93 4.37 -5.81
C GLY A 192 -26.79 4.04 -6.78
N GLY A 193 -25.76 3.30 -6.33
CA GLY A 193 -24.64 2.84 -7.15
C GLY A 193 -23.45 3.80 -7.22
N GLN A 194 -23.55 4.98 -6.59
CA GLN A 194 -22.51 6.01 -6.65
C GLN A 194 -22.40 6.78 -5.33
N VAL A 195 -21.40 7.65 -5.24
CA VAL A 195 -21.30 8.64 -4.17
C VAL A 195 -22.30 9.76 -4.46
N ASP A 196 -23.07 10.16 -3.46
CA ASP A 196 -23.89 11.36 -3.53
C ASP A 196 -23.03 12.59 -3.28
N TRP A 197 -22.84 13.41 -4.32
CA TRP A 197 -22.05 14.64 -4.25
C TRP A 197 -22.87 15.87 -3.83
N GLY A 198 -24.18 15.69 -3.56
CA GLY A 198 -25.12 16.76 -3.27
C GLY A 198 -25.13 17.83 -4.37
N THR A 199 -25.22 19.09 -3.98
CA THR A 199 -25.22 20.24 -4.92
C THR A 199 -23.83 20.77 -5.24
N LYS A 200 -22.77 20.24 -4.61
CA LYS A 200 -21.42 20.79 -4.70
C LYS A 200 -20.72 20.39 -6.01
N PHE A 201 -21.00 19.19 -6.51
CA PHE A 201 -20.42 18.69 -7.75
C PHE A 201 -21.48 18.05 -8.63
N ILE A 202 -21.32 18.20 -9.93
CA ILE A 202 -22.22 17.63 -10.95
C ILE A 202 -21.88 16.14 -11.20
N GLY A 203 -20.86 15.60 -10.53
CA GLY A 203 -20.47 14.19 -10.60
C GLY A 203 -19.55 13.80 -11.75
N TYR A 204 -19.26 14.73 -12.67
CA TYR A 204 -18.35 14.47 -13.80
C TYR A 204 -16.90 14.30 -13.37
N LEU A 205 -16.25 13.26 -13.90
CA LEU A 205 -14.83 13.04 -13.73
C LEU A 205 -14.02 14.07 -14.54
N PRO A 206 -12.93 14.62 -13.97
CA PRO A 206 -11.99 15.43 -14.74
C PRO A 206 -11.28 14.56 -15.80
N PRO A 207 -10.72 15.16 -16.87
CA PRO A 207 -9.92 14.41 -17.83
C PRO A 207 -8.71 13.74 -17.17
N THR A 208 -8.30 12.59 -17.69
CA THR A 208 -7.11 11.88 -17.22
C THR A 208 -5.87 12.77 -17.33
N PRO A 209 -5.17 13.07 -16.22
CA PRO A 209 -3.95 13.86 -16.27
C PRO A 209 -2.79 13.05 -16.85
N PRO A 210 -1.66 13.70 -17.17
CA PRO A 210 -0.41 12.99 -17.46
C PRO A 210 -0.04 12.03 -16.32
N ARG A 211 0.59 10.92 -16.69
CA ARG A 211 0.92 9.84 -15.76
C ARG A 211 1.84 10.31 -14.62
N GLU A 212 2.75 11.23 -14.92
CA GLU A 212 3.67 11.85 -13.97
C GLU A 212 2.94 12.63 -12.89
N GLN A 213 1.82 13.27 -13.25
CA GLN A 213 0.99 14.00 -12.30
C GLN A 213 0.16 13.05 -11.44
N LEU A 214 -0.35 11.95 -12.01
CA LEU A 214 -1.12 10.97 -11.27
C LEU A 214 -0.27 10.21 -10.23
N LEU A 215 0.99 9.92 -10.58
CA LEU A 215 1.95 9.20 -9.73
C LEU A 215 2.90 10.16 -8.97
N ASP A 216 2.54 11.45 -8.83
CA ASP A 216 3.30 12.41 -8.04
C ASP A 216 3.13 12.13 -6.53
N ARG A 217 4.03 11.30 -6.01
CA ARG A 217 4.09 10.92 -4.59
C ARG A 217 4.40 12.11 -3.69
N TYR A 218 5.13 13.10 -4.19
CA TYR A 218 5.48 14.25 -3.36
C TYR A 218 4.21 15.01 -2.96
N ARG A 219 3.34 15.28 -3.94
CA ARG A 219 2.07 15.98 -3.71
C ARG A 219 1.03 15.10 -3.01
N SER A 220 0.88 13.85 -3.43
CA SER A 220 -0.14 12.95 -2.85
C SER A 220 0.17 12.57 -1.39
N HIS A 221 1.46 12.45 -1.03
CA HIS A 221 1.88 11.95 0.29
C HIS A 221 2.88 12.85 1.02
N VAL A 222 4.08 13.07 0.43
CA VAL A 222 5.24 13.59 1.18
C VAL A 222 4.98 14.98 1.76
N LEU A 223 4.31 15.86 1.01
CA LEU A 223 3.99 17.22 1.44
C LEU A 223 3.16 17.25 2.73
N ASN A 224 2.22 16.33 2.85
CA ASN A 224 1.25 16.22 3.95
C ASN A 224 1.75 15.33 5.10
N CYS A 225 2.75 14.47 4.84
CA CYS A 225 3.30 13.54 5.82
C CYS A 225 4.53 14.11 6.54
N SER A 226 4.37 14.47 7.82
CA SER A 226 5.44 15.08 8.62
C SER A 226 6.71 14.20 8.73
N SER A 227 6.57 12.87 8.81
CA SER A 227 7.70 11.95 8.89
C SER A 227 8.48 11.88 7.57
N CYS A 228 7.79 11.72 6.44
CA CYS A 228 8.42 11.64 5.11
C CYS A 228 9.01 12.98 4.70
N ARG A 229 8.34 14.10 5.00
CA ARG A 229 8.86 15.45 4.75
C ARG A 229 10.17 15.72 5.51
N LYS A 230 10.23 15.34 6.78
CA LYS A 230 11.46 15.45 7.60
C LYS A 230 12.57 14.54 7.07
N ALA A 231 12.25 13.31 6.69
CA ALA A 231 13.22 12.38 6.09
C ALA A 231 13.79 12.93 4.79
N LEU A 232 12.92 13.38 3.87
CA LEU A 232 13.34 14.01 2.61
C LEU A 232 14.29 15.21 2.85
N LYS A 233 13.95 16.10 3.79
CA LYS A 233 14.81 17.25 4.12
C LYS A 233 16.20 16.81 4.60
N ARG A 234 16.28 15.79 5.47
CA ARG A 234 17.55 15.26 5.99
C ARG A 234 18.37 14.55 4.92
N LEU A 235 17.72 13.74 4.08
CA LEU A 235 18.39 13.03 2.98
C LEU A 235 18.90 14.01 1.92
N LYS A 236 18.14 15.08 1.61
CA LYS A 236 18.61 16.16 0.72
C LYS A 236 19.78 16.93 1.32
N ALA A 237 19.77 17.23 2.61
CA ALA A 237 20.92 17.84 3.27
C ALA A 237 22.16 16.94 3.17
N LEU A 238 22.01 15.63 3.44
CA LEU A 238 23.09 14.66 3.29
C LEU A 238 23.61 14.58 1.85
N GLU A 239 22.72 14.55 0.86
CA GLU A 239 23.08 14.56 -0.57
C GLU A 239 24.00 15.74 -0.91
N VAL A 240 23.64 16.94 -0.43
CA VAL A 240 24.42 18.18 -0.63
C VAL A 240 25.75 18.11 0.14
N THR A 241 25.75 17.67 1.39
CA THR A 241 26.98 17.52 2.18
C THR A 241 27.97 16.58 1.52
N LEU A 242 27.53 15.43 1.01
CA LEU A 242 28.39 14.48 0.29
C LEU A 242 29.01 15.11 -0.97
N LYS A 243 28.24 15.92 -1.72
CA LYS A 243 28.75 16.69 -2.87
C LYS A 243 29.80 17.70 -2.45
N VAL A 244 29.54 18.47 -1.39
CA VAL A 244 30.48 19.49 -0.89
C VAL A 244 31.78 18.86 -0.39
N ILE A 245 31.71 17.72 0.31
CA ILE A 245 32.89 16.96 0.74
C ILE A 245 33.69 16.50 -0.47
N SER A 246 33.04 15.92 -1.49
CA SER A 246 33.70 15.48 -2.72
C SER A 246 34.47 16.62 -3.39
N VAL A 247 33.83 17.77 -3.60
CA VAL A 247 34.46 18.95 -4.22
C VAL A 247 35.62 19.47 -3.37
N SER A 248 35.43 19.57 -2.05
CA SER A 248 36.47 20.01 -1.12
C SER A 248 37.72 19.12 -1.17
N ILE A 249 37.55 17.80 -1.29
CA ILE A 249 38.67 16.85 -1.41
C ILE A 249 39.44 17.08 -2.72
N VAL A 250 38.74 17.30 -3.84
CA VAL A 250 39.37 17.59 -5.14
C VAL A 250 40.17 18.90 -5.08
N VAL A 251 39.59 19.96 -4.51
CA VAL A 251 40.27 21.26 -4.34
C VAL A 251 41.52 21.11 -3.47
N ALA A 252 41.40 20.41 -2.34
CA ALA A 252 42.54 20.18 -1.44
C ALA A 252 43.66 19.37 -2.11
N ALA A 253 43.31 18.37 -2.93
CA ALA A 253 44.29 17.58 -3.68
C ALA A 253 45.01 18.42 -4.75
N ALA A 254 44.30 19.34 -5.41
CA ALA A 254 44.88 20.26 -6.40
C ALA A 254 45.81 21.29 -5.75
N MET A 255 45.43 21.88 -4.61
CA MET A 255 46.26 22.88 -3.90
C MET A 255 47.57 22.30 -3.36
N LYS A 256 47.61 21.00 -3.06
CA LYS A 256 48.78 20.31 -2.50
C LYS A 256 49.46 19.39 -3.51
N GLN A 257 49.28 19.66 -4.81
CA GLN A 257 49.75 18.80 -5.89
C GLN A 257 51.25 18.53 -5.84
N ASP A 258 52.07 19.52 -5.45
CA ASP A 258 53.54 19.36 -5.44
C ASP A 258 54.07 18.72 -4.15
N VAL A 259 53.25 18.62 -3.10
CA VAL A 259 53.67 18.13 -1.78
C VAL A 259 53.16 16.70 -1.52
N MET A 260 52.09 16.27 -2.19
CA MET A 260 51.48 14.97 -1.98
C MET A 260 52.17 13.85 -2.77
N SER A 261 52.41 12.71 -2.10
CA SER A 261 52.84 11.47 -2.77
C SER A 261 51.79 10.98 -3.76
N MET A 262 52.22 10.22 -4.78
CA MET A 262 51.31 9.65 -5.78
C MET A 262 50.23 8.79 -5.13
N THR A 263 50.60 7.98 -4.13
CA THR A 263 49.64 7.17 -3.36
C THR A 263 48.59 8.04 -2.67
N ALA A 264 48.99 9.15 -2.03
CA ALA A 264 48.05 10.06 -1.37
C ALA A 264 47.09 10.73 -2.38
N LYS A 265 47.57 11.08 -3.57
CA LYS A 265 46.72 11.62 -4.66
C LYS A 265 45.67 10.61 -5.08
N VAL A 266 46.06 9.36 -5.33
CA VAL A 266 45.14 8.29 -5.73
C VAL A 266 44.07 8.05 -4.67
N VAL A 267 44.45 8.01 -3.40
CA VAL A 267 43.50 7.84 -2.27
C VAL A 267 42.52 9.00 -2.16
N MET A 268 42.98 10.24 -2.30
CA MET A 268 42.11 11.42 -2.23
C MET A 268 41.12 11.45 -3.40
N VAL A 269 41.59 11.18 -4.62
CA VAL A 269 40.73 11.15 -5.81
C VAL A 269 39.69 10.03 -5.72
N SER A 270 40.08 8.82 -5.29
CA SER A 270 39.14 7.71 -5.12
C SER A 270 38.09 8.03 -4.06
N MET A 271 38.49 8.63 -2.94
CA MET A 271 37.55 9.05 -1.90
C MET A 271 36.58 10.13 -2.41
N ALA A 272 37.05 11.12 -3.16
CA ALA A 272 36.19 12.13 -3.78
C ALA A 272 35.16 11.51 -4.74
N MET A 273 35.59 10.55 -5.57
CA MET A 273 34.71 9.82 -6.48
C MET A 273 33.65 9.02 -5.73
N LEU A 274 34.02 8.34 -4.63
CA LEU A 274 33.07 7.61 -3.78
C LEU A 274 32.00 8.54 -3.20
N PHE A 275 32.40 9.68 -2.62
CA PHE A 275 31.43 10.67 -2.09
C PHE A 275 30.48 11.20 -3.17
N PHE A 276 30.99 11.47 -4.38
CA PHE A 276 30.17 11.90 -5.50
C PHE A 276 29.19 10.81 -5.95
N ALA A 277 29.68 9.58 -6.10
CA ALA A 277 28.87 8.42 -6.49
C ALA A 277 27.76 8.15 -5.46
N SER A 278 28.08 8.18 -4.16
CA SER A 278 27.10 8.05 -3.07
C SER A 278 26.06 9.16 -3.12
N SER A 279 26.45 10.40 -3.42
CA SER A 279 25.49 11.50 -3.57
C SER A 279 24.58 11.32 -4.79
N LYS A 280 25.10 10.87 -5.93
CA LYS A 280 24.30 10.56 -7.12
C LYS A 280 23.32 9.41 -6.87
N TRP A 281 23.79 8.34 -6.23
CA TRP A 281 22.94 7.24 -5.79
C TRP A 281 21.84 7.74 -4.84
N LEU A 282 22.18 8.56 -3.85
CA LEU A 282 21.22 9.12 -2.91
C LEU A 282 20.20 10.04 -3.59
N SER A 283 20.63 10.86 -4.56
CA SER A 283 19.72 11.68 -5.37
C SER A 283 18.70 10.83 -6.14
N HIS A 284 19.15 9.74 -6.75
CA HIS A 284 18.27 8.80 -7.45
C HIS A 284 17.32 8.09 -6.47
N PHE A 285 17.84 7.62 -5.33
CA PHE A 285 17.04 7.04 -4.26
C PHE A 285 15.94 8.01 -3.79
N ILE A 286 16.30 9.28 -3.56
CA ILE A 286 15.34 10.31 -3.15
C ILE A 286 14.27 10.51 -4.22
N TYR A 287 14.65 10.64 -5.49
CA TYR A 287 13.69 10.83 -6.58
C TYR A 287 12.70 9.66 -6.67
N LYS A 288 13.22 8.42 -6.75
CA LYS A 288 12.44 7.18 -6.87
C LYS A 288 11.52 6.92 -5.68
N ASN A 289 11.90 7.35 -4.47
CA ASN A 289 11.16 7.06 -3.24
C ASN A 289 10.27 8.21 -2.74
N PHE A 290 10.54 9.47 -3.09
CA PHE A 290 9.78 10.61 -2.57
C PHE A 290 9.04 11.43 -3.64
N TYR A 291 9.34 11.26 -4.92
CA TYR A 291 8.73 12.07 -5.99
C TYR A 291 7.91 11.24 -6.95
N PHE A 292 8.52 10.26 -7.61
CA PHE A 292 7.87 9.51 -8.68
C PHE A 292 8.42 8.09 -8.74
N HIS A 293 7.51 7.14 -8.92
CA HIS A 293 7.84 5.75 -9.18
C HIS A 293 6.86 5.23 -10.23
N ASP A 294 7.39 4.87 -11.39
CA ASP A 294 6.57 4.31 -12.44
C ASP A 294 6.34 2.81 -12.23
N TYR A 295 5.18 2.33 -12.66
CA TYR A 295 4.81 0.93 -12.67
C TYR A 295 4.43 0.50 -14.07
N ASN A 296 5.31 -0.25 -14.74
CA ASN A 296 4.94 -0.93 -15.96
C ASN A 296 4.30 -2.28 -15.63
N HIS A 297 2.96 -2.35 -15.71
CA HIS A 297 2.23 -3.59 -15.47
C HIS A 297 2.50 -4.68 -16.51
N ALA A 298 3.07 -4.34 -17.67
CA ALA A 298 3.50 -5.33 -18.66
C ALA A 298 4.81 -6.04 -18.26
N ASP A 299 5.65 -5.40 -17.45
CA ASP A 299 6.97 -5.90 -17.05
C ASP A 299 6.94 -6.71 -15.74
N ALA A 300 5.78 -6.79 -15.07
CA ALA A 300 5.60 -7.48 -13.78
C ALA A 300 5.78 -9.01 -13.83
N VAL A 301 6.20 -9.57 -14.98
CA VAL A 301 6.45 -11.01 -15.19
C VAL A 301 7.85 -11.44 -14.70
N SER A 302 8.74 -10.54 -14.26
CA SER A 302 10.03 -10.93 -13.66
C SER A 302 10.03 -10.81 -12.13
N LYS A 303 9.86 -11.96 -11.48
CA LYS A 303 10.02 -12.26 -10.04
C LYS A 303 11.23 -11.58 -9.40
N THR A 304 11.05 -10.96 -8.21
CA THR A 304 11.80 -11.19 -6.94
C THR A 304 11.70 -10.06 -5.89
N ASP A 305 10.99 -8.95 -6.10
CA ASP A 305 11.20 -7.77 -5.23
C ASP A 305 10.24 -7.57 -4.05
N TRP A 306 9.04 -8.15 -4.01
CA TRP A 306 8.05 -7.75 -3.00
C TRP A 306 8.24 -8.41 -1.62
N ALA A 307 8.74 -9.65 -1.58
CA ALA A 307 8.86 -10.43 -0.34
C ALA A 307 10.01 -9.95 0.58
N SER A 308 11.09 -9.40 0.00
CA SER A 308 12.28 -8.95 0.73
C SER A 308 12.07 -7.63 1.50
N PHE A 309 11.07 -6.82 1.16
CA PHE A 309 10.81 -5.54 1.83
C PHE A 309 10.06 -5.67 3.17
N PHE A 310 9.32 -6.76 3.38
CA PHE A 310 8.65 -7.03 4.66
C PHE A 310 9.56 -7.75 5.67
N THR A 311 10.62 -8.40 5.20
CA THR A 311 11.69 -8.97 6.01
C THR A 311 12.89 -8.03 6.04
N LEU A 312 12.81 -6.95 6.83
CA LEU A 312 14.02 -6.35 7.38
C LEU A 312 14.60 -7.35 8.38
N ASP A 313 15.27 -8.35 7.84
CA ASP A 313 16.02 -9.34 8.60
C ASP A 313 17.26 -8.64 9.16
N ILE A 314 17.21 -8.30 10.44
CA ILE A 314 18.37 -7.80 11.18
C ILE A 314 19.21 -9.03 11.53
N SER A 315 19.92 -9.59 10.55
CA SER A 315 21.08 -10.43 10.82
C SER A 315 22.30 -9.51 10.90
N SER A 316 22.63 -9.09 12.13
CA SER A 316 23.96 -8.58 12.43
C SER A 316 24.97 -9.70 12.17
N PRO A 317 26.13 -9.43 11.53
CA PRO A 317 27.18 -10.43 11.45
C PRO A 317 27.70 -10.67 12.86
N SER A 318 27.59 -11.91 13.34
CA SER A 318 28.32 -12.36 14.51
C SER A 318 29.81 -12.24 14.20
N GLY A 319 30.43 -11.18 14.71
CA GLY A 319 31.88 -11.06 14.73
C GLY A 319 32.47 -12.17 15.59
N SER A 320 33.39 -12.90 15.00
CA SER A 320 34.32 -13.80 15.69
C SER A 320 35.09 -13.05 16.78
N LYS A 321 35.03 -13.55 18.01
CA LYS A 321 36.15 -13.61 18.95
C LYS A 321 36.03 -14.89 19.74
#